data_AF-A0A6C2CZV1-F1
#
_entry.id   AF-A0A6C2CZV1-F1
#
_cell.length_a   1.000
_cell.length_b   1.000
_cell.length_c   1.000
_cell.angle_alpha   90.00
_cell.angle_beta   90.00
_cell.angle_gamma   90.00
#
_symmetry.space_group_name_H-M   'P 1'
#
loop_
_entity.id
_entity.type
_entity.pdbx_description
1 polymer ?
#
loop_
_entity_poly.entity_id
_entity_poly.type
_entity_poly.pdbx_seq_one_letter_code
_entity_poly.pdbx_strand_id
1 'polypeptide(L)'
;MDDKLHCPLIGTCLPIDELHRLAQRFKFKSPSTNEFGMHVEAVSLSQHRNPVAAAIQHYLEKTHKLWVDRFARLKTDAEVRLHWQECLKRGEVAGPLWATCTHRMVSPETRHQAYGDIHMLSHQVGNSLAVDAPRLAHLTADNARQGAELRKRAIQHAGELDALRSRLAEAGHAPSLP
;
A
#
# COMPACT_ATOMS: atom_id res chain seq x y z
N MET A 1 -13.84 -10.84 20.20
CA MET A 1 -14.26 -10.07 19.01
C MET A 1 -15.04 -11.02 18.12
N ASP A 2 -15.94 -10.56 17.25
CA ASP A 2 -16.64 -11.46 16.32
C ASP A 2 -15.63 -12.07 15.32
N ASP A 3 -15.74 -13.36 15.03
CA ASP A 3 -14.84 -14.14 14.18
C ASP A 3 -14.67 -13.50 12.79
N LYS A 4 -15.74 -12.87 12.27
CA LYS A 4 -15.75 -12.22 10.95
C LYS A 4 -14.85 -10.99 10.88
N LEU A 5 -14.50 -10.38 12.01
CA LEU A 5 -13.68 -9.17 12.08
C LEU A 5 -12.17 -9.45 12.02
N HIS A 6 -11.74 -10.70 12.22
CA HIS A 6 -10.31 -11.03 12.21
C HIS A 6 -9.69 -10.95 10.82
N CYS A 7 -10.36 -11.49 9.81
CA CYS A 7 -9.93 -11.42 8.40
C CYS A 7 -9.64 -9.98 7.93
N PRO A 8 -10.60 -9.03 7.99
CA PRO A 8 -10.36 -7.66 7.54
C PRO A 8 -9.29 -6.94 8.39
N LEU A 9 -9.23 -7.17 9.71
CA LEU A 9 -8.20 -6.54 10.54
C LEU A 9 -6.81 -7.05 10.22
N ILE A 10 -6.64 -8.36 10.04
CA ILE A 10 -5.35 -8.92 9.68
C ILE A 10 -4.98 -8.49 8.26
N GLY A 11 -5.92 -8.56 7.31
CA GLY A 11 -5.66 -8.18 5.92
C GLY A 11 -5.37 -6.70 5.71
N THR A 12 -5.90 -5.83 6.58
CA THR A 12 -5.77 -4.37 6.44
C THR A 12 -4.69 -3.79 7.34
N CYS A 13 -4.58 -4.27 8.58
CA CYS A 13 -3.74 -3.66 9.61
C CYS A 13 -2.39 -4.38 9.80
N LEU A 14 -2.24 -5.62 9.32
CA LEU A 14 -0.99 -6.37 9.40
C LEU A 14 -0.34 -6.42 8.01
N PRO A 15 0.78 -5.70 7.77
CA PRO A 15 1.50 -5.78 6.51
C PRO A 15 1.97 -7.21 6.20
N ILE A 16 2.02 -7.57 4.91
CA ILE A 16 2.39 -8.93 4.48
C ILE A 16 3.80 -9.34 4.97
N ASP A 17 4.75 -8.40 4.99
CA ASP A 17 6.09 -8.65 5.51
C ASP A 17 6.10 -8.99 7.00
N GLU A 18 5.20 -8.40 7.78
CA GLU A 18 5.07 -8.74 9.20
C GLU A 18 4.37 -10.09 9.38
N LEU A 19 3.39 -10.41 8.53
CA LEU A 19 2.79 -11.75 8.49
C LEU A 19 3.85 -12.82 8.18
N HIS A 20 4.78 -12.56 7.25
CA HIS A 20 5.92 -13.45 6.98
C HIS A 20 6.82 -13.64 8.21
N ARG A 21 7.16 -12.57 8.92
CA ARG A 21 7.97 -12.65 10.14
C ARG A 21 7.28 -13.47 11.24
N LEU A 22 5.98 -13.26 11.43
CA LEU A 22 5.18 -14.03 12.38
C LEU A 22 5.10 -15.50 11.98
N ALA A 23 4.86 -15.79 10.70
CA ALA A 23 4.81 -17.14 10.17
C ALA A 23 6.11 -17.91 10.41
N GLN A 24 7.26 -17.27 10.14
CA GLN A 24 8.58 -17.85 10.41
C GLN A 24 8.82 -18.05 11.91
N ARG A 25 8.55 -17.03 12.73
CA ARG A 25 8.77 -17.06 14.18
C ARG A 25 7.96 -18.14 14.87
N PHE A 26 6.70 -18.31 14.47
CA PHE A 26 5.75 -19.23 15.12
C PHE A 26 5.56 -20.54 14.35
N LYS A 27 6.32 -20.75 13.26
CA LYS A 27 6.30 -21.97 12.45
C LYS A 27 4.89 -22.31 11.96
N PHE A 28 4.27 -21.37 11.25
CA PHE A 28 3.00 -21.59 10.59
C PHE A 28 3.09 -22.82 9.66
N LYS A 29 1.98 -23.54 9.53
CA LYS A 29 1.87 -24.71 8.66
C LYS A 29 1.87 -24.31 7.19
N SER A 30 1.28 -23.16 6.88
CA SER A 30 1.26 -22.65 5.51
C SER A 30 2.66 -22.19 5.08
N PRO A 31 3.14 -22.56 3.89
CA PRO A 31 4.43 -22.10 3.39
C PRO A 31 4.41 -20.59 3.12
N SER A 32 5.58 -19.94 3.21
CA SER A 32 5.72 -18.49 2.96
C SER A 32 5.37 -18.06 1.54
N THR A 33 5.29 -18.99 0.60
CA THR A 33 4.85 -18.72 -0.78
C THR A 33 3.32 -18.67 -0.93
N ASN A 34 2.57 -19.07 0.10
CA ASN A 34 1.10 -19.05 0.11
C ASN A 34 0.59 -17.99 1.08
N GLU A 35 0.58 -16.73 0.64
CA GLU A 35 0.14 -15.57 1.43
C GLU A 35 -1.30 -15.72 1.93
N PHE A 36 -2.21 -16.21 1.08
CA PHE A 36 -3.60 -16.48 1.47
C PHE A 36 -3.67 -17.53 2.59
N GLY A 37 -2.90 -18.61 2.46
CA GLY A 37 -2.85 -19.67 3.47
C GLY A 37 -2.30 -19.18 4.81
N MET A 38 -1.22 -18.39 4.81
CA MET A 38 -0.70 -17.75 6.02
C MET A 38 -1.71 -16.78 6.64
N HIS A 39 -2.42 -16.02 5.82
CA HIS A 39 -3.47 -15.12 6.27
C HIS A 39 -4.59 -15.88 6.99
N VAL A 40 -5.13 -16.93 6.37
CA VAL A 40 -6.19 -17.76 6.97
C VAL A 40 -5.70 -18.42 8.28
N GLU A 41 -4.44 -18.87 8.32
CA GLU A 41 -3.85 -19.43 9.53
C GLU A 41 -3.73 -18.37 10.64
N ALA A 42 -3.26 -17.15 10.33
CA ALA A 42 -3.24 -16.03 11.28
C ALA A 42 -4.64 -15.66 11.79
N VAL A 43 -5.64 -15.64 10.90
CA VAL A 43 -7.05 -15.39 11.26
C VAL A 43 -7.55 -16.45 12.23
N SER A 44 -7.34 -17.72 11.92
CA SER A 44 -7.73 -18.85 12.77
C SER A 44 -7.04 -18.77 14.14
N LEU A 45 -5.73 -18.55 14.16
CA LEU A 45 -4.97 -18.40 15.40
C LEU A 45 -5.40 -17.17 16.21
N SER A 46 -5.95 -16.14 15.58
CA SER A 46 -6.40 -14.93 16.29
C SER A 46 -7.77 -15.08 16.98
N GLN A 47 -8.52 -16.15 16.71
CA GLN A 47 -9.82 -16.43 17.35
C GLN A 47 -9.67 -16.89 18.80
N HIS A 48 -8.49 -17.35 19.21
CA HIS A 48 -8.23 -17.90 20.53
C HIS A 48 -6.99 -17.27 21.16
N ARG A 49 -6.91 -17.31 22.50
CA ARG A 49 -5.74 -16.82 23.22
C ARG A 49 -4.57 -17.78 23.03
N ASN A 50 -3.50 -17.31 22.38
CA ASN A 50 -2.24 -18.03 22.20
C ASN A 50 -1.11 -17.02 21.93
N PRO A 51 0.16 -17.49 21.86
CA PRO A 51 1.30 -16.60 21.61
C PRO A 51 1.25 -15.82 20.30
N VAL A 52 0.63 -16.38 19.25
CA VAL A 52 0.50 -15.73 17.94
C VAL A 52 -0.50 -14.57 18.02
N ALA A 53 -1.68 -14.82 18.57
CA ALA A 53 -2.70 -13.79 18.80
C ALA A 53 -2.16 -12.65 19.68
N ALA A 54 -1.42 -12.98 20.74
CA ALA A 54 -0.77 -11.98 21.59
C ALA A 54 0.30 -11.17 20.85
N ALA A 55 1.09 -11.80 19.98
CA ALA A 55 2.08 -11.10 19.16
C ALA A 55 1.44 -10.17 18.13
N ILE A 56 0.36 -10.61 17.46
CA ILE A 56 -0.42 -9.79 16.52
C ILE A 56 -1.04 -8.60 17.26
N GLN A 57 -1.72 -8.83 18.39
CA GLN A 57 -2.28 -7.76 19.22
C GLN A 57 -1.19 -6.76 19.59
N HIS A 58 -0.05 -7.23 20.12
CA HIS A 58 1.04 -6.35 20.54
C HIS A 58 1.59 -5.51 19.38
N TYR A 59 1.76 -6.12 18.21
CA TYR A 59 2.18 -5.43 17.00
C TYR A 59 1.18 -4.33 16.61
N LEU A 60 -0.11 -4.65 16.53
CA LEU A 60 -1.15 -3.71 16.11
C LEU A 60 -1.32 -2.55 17.12
N GLU A 61 -1.31 -2.84 18.41
CA GLU A 61 -1.35 -1.81 19.46
C GLU A 61 -0.16 -0.86 19.37
N LYS A 62 1.04 -1.41 19.16
CA LYS A 62 2.26 -0.60 19.04
C LYS A 62 2.24 0.24 17.77
N THR A 63 1.93 -0.37 16.62
CA THR A 63 1.94 0.26 15.30
C THR A 63 0.87 1.35 15.19
N HIS A 64 -0.30 1.14 15.79
CA HIS A 64 -1.43 2.06 15.69
C HIS A 64 -1.68 2.88 16.97
N LYS A 65 -0.71 2.94 17.89
CA LYS A 65 -0.83 3.62 19.18
C LYS A 65 -1.40 5.04 19.08
N LEU A 66 -0.94 5.84 18.10
CA LEU A 66 -1.42 7.21 17.92
C LEU A 66 -2.93 7.27 17.64
N TRP A 67 -3.44 6.33 16.86
CA TRP A 67 -4.87 6.21 16.56
C TRP A 67 -5.65 5.72 17.76
N VAL A 68 -5.13 4.73 18.49
CA VAL A 68 -5.74 4.24 19.74
C VAL A 68 -5.85 5.37 20.76
N ASP A 69 -4.78 6.14 20.97
CA ASP A 69 -4.77 7.29 21.89
C ASP A 69 -5.74 8.40 21.46
N ARG A 70 -5.90 8.62 20.15
CA ARG A 70 -6.86 9.59 19.59
C ARG A 70 -8.30 9.13 19.86
N PHE A 71 -8.62 7.89 19.52
CA PHE A 71 -9.97 7.33 19.69
C PHE A 71 -10.34 7.17 21.17
N ALA A 72 -9.39 6.91 22.08
CA ALA A 72 -9.65 6.80 23.52
C ALA A 72 -10.29 8.06 24.15
N ARG A 73 -10.20 9.21 23.48
CA ARG A 73 -10.84 10.47 23.90
C ARG A 73 -12.35 10.47 23.64
N LEU A 74 -12.83 9.67 22.68
CA LEU A 74 -14.24 9.53 22.33
C LEU A 74 -14.99 8.80 23.47
N LYS A 75 -16.18 9.29 23.81
CA LYS A 75 -16.93 8.87 25.00
C LYS A 75 -18.20 8.11 24.67
N THR A 76 -18.60 8.05 23.41
CA THR A 76 -19.80 7.37 22.94
C THR A 76 -19.53 6.54 21.69
N ASP A 77 -20.38 5.54 21.46
CA ASP A 77 -20.36 4.77 20.20
C ASP A 77 -20.57 5.66 18.97
N ALA A 78 -21.45 6.67 19.08
CA ALA A 78 -21.75 7.60 18.00
C ALA A 78 -20.53 8.44 17.58
N GLU A 79 -19.73 8.91 18.54
CA GLU A 79 -18.48 9.62 18.27
C GLU A 79 -17.45 8.70 17.58
N VAL A 80 -17.33 7.45 18.04
CA VAL A 80 -16.43 6.45 17.43
C VAL A 80 -16.82 6.21 15.97
N ARG A 81 -18.12 5.98 15.72
CA ARG A 81 -18.64 5.76 14.36
C ARG A 81 -18.43 6.97 13.47
N LEU A 82 -18.73 8.18 13.96
CA LEU A 82 -18.52 9.40 13.18
C LEU A 82 -17.05 9.58 12.81
N HIS A 83 -16.15 9.41 13.77
CA HIS A 83 -14.73 9.59 13.54
C HIS A 83 -14.14 8.53 12.61
N TRP A 84 -14.59 7.26 12.70
CA TRP A 84 -14.28 6.22 11.73
C TRP A 84 -14.66 6.64 10.30
N GLN A 85 -15.90 7.11 10.10
CA GLN A 85 -16.37 7.55 8.79
C GLN A 85 -15.58 8.75 8.23
N GLU A 86 -15.16 9.67 9.10
CA GLU A 86 -14.30 10.79 8.71
C GLU A 86 -12.91 10.33 8.27
N CYS A 87 -12.31 9.37 8.98
CA CYS A 87 -11.01 8.80 8.62
C CYS A 87 -11.09 8.08 7.27
N LEU A 88 -12.13 7.26 7.08
CA LEU A 88 -12.36 6.53 5.83
C LEU A 88 -12.47 7.48 4.62
N LYS A 89 -13.21 8.58 4.76
CA LYS A 89 -13.31 9.63 3.72
C LYS A 89 -11.97 10.27 3.36
N ARG A 90 -11.01 10.28 4.29
CA ARG A 90 -9.64 10.81 4.07
C ARG A 90 -8.68 9.74 3.54
N GLY A 91 -9.13 8.50 3.37
CA GLY A 91 -8.26 7.37 3.01
C GLY A 91 -7.42 6.84 4.17
N GLU A 92 -7.74 7.18 5.41
CA GLU A 92 -7.06 6.69 6.61
C GLU A 92 -7.77 5.41 7.10
N VAL A 93 -7.14 4.26 6.90
CA VAL A 93 -7.83 2.96 7.05
C VAL A 93 -7.30 2.13 8.23
N ALA A 94 -6.09 1.57 8.14
CA ALA A 94 -5.58 0.56 9.07
C ALA A 94 -5.61 0.98 10.56
N GLY A 95 -5.06 2.16 10.87
CA GLY A 95 -5.02 2.67 12.25
C GLY A 95 -6.40 2.97 12.83
N PRO A 96 -7.25 3.77 12.14
CA PRO A 96 -8.63 4.02 12.55
C PRO A 96 -9.47 2.76 12.68
N LEU A 97 -9.30 1.78 11.78
CA LEU A 97 -10.01 0.51 11.84
C LEU A 97 -9.64 -0.26 13.12
N TRP A 98 -8.34 -0.40 13.40
CA TRP A 98 -7.87 -1.03 14.64
C TRP A 98 -8.45 -0.33 15.87
N ALA A 99 -8.28 0.99 15.93
CA ALA A 99 -8.74 1.80 17.05
C ALA A 99 -10.27 1.71 17.24
N THR A 100 -11.05 1.67 16.16
CA THR A 100 -12.50 1.49 16.20
C THR A 100 -12.88 0.13 16.76
N CYS A 101 -12.29 -0.95 16.24
CA CYS A 101 -12.64 -2.31 16.60
C CYS A 101 -12.25 -2.70 18.04
N THR A 102 -11.25 -2.03 18.62
CA THR A 102 -10.80 -2.26 20.00
C THR A 102 -11.34 -1.22 21.00
N HIS A 103 -12.08 -0.21 20.54
CA HIS A 103 -12.55 0.86 21.42
C HIS A 103 -13.59 0.36 22.43
N ARG A 104 -13.45 0.75 23.70
CA ARG A 104 -14.36 0.30 24.79
C ARG A 104 -15.83 0.69 24.61
N MET A 105 -16.11 1.77 23.88
CA MET A 105 -17.48 2.25 23.65
C MET A 105 -18.09 1.71 22.35
N VAL A 106 -17.37 0.91 21.56
CA VAL A 106 -17.86 0.48 20.25
C VAL A 106 -18.92 -0.62 20.37
N SER A 107 -20.07 -0.37 19.78
CA SER A 107 -21.16 -1.32 19.67
C SER A 107 -20.83 -2.45 18.67
N PRO A 108 -21.49 -3.60 18.76
CA PRO A 108 -21.45 -4.62 17.70
C PRO A 108 -21.86 -4.06 16.33
N GLU A 109 -22.85 -3.17 16.28
CA GLU A 109 -23.37 -2.56 15.06
C GLU A 109 -22.32 -1.67 14.39
N THR A 110 -21.65 -0.79 15.14
CA THR A 110 -20.56 0.04 14.60
C THR A 110 -19.38 -0.81 14.13
N ARG A 111 -19.05 -1.89 14.84
CA ARG A 111 -18.03 -2.86 14.39
C ARG A 111 -18.41 -3.54 13.08
N HIS A 112 -19.68 -3.96 12.95
CA HIS A 112 -20.19 -4.56 11.73
C HIS A 112 -20.20 -3.58 10.56
N GLN A 113 -20.55 -2.32 10.82
CA GLN A 113 -20.46 -1.25 9.81
C GLN A 113 -19.01 -1.04 9.34
N ALA A 114 -18.05 -0.91 10.26
CA ALA A 114 -16.64 -0.77 9.91
C ALA A 114 -16.14 -1.96 9.07
N TYR A 115 -16.60 -3.18 9.38
CA TYR A 115 -16.35 -4.34 8.54
C TYR A 115 -16.92 -4.20 7.13
N GLY A 116 -18.18 -3.84 7.00
CA GLY A 116 -18.84 -3.65 5.71
C GLY A 116 -18.12 -2.60 4.85
N ASP A 117 -17.69 -1.51 5.47
CA ASP A 117 -16.92 -0.44 4.81
C ASP A 117 -15.59 -0.97 4.26
N ILE A 118 -14.82 -1.72 5.06
CA ILE A 118 -13.55 -2.32 4.62
C ILE A 118 -13.75 -3.37 3.54
N HIS A 119 -14.81 -4.17 3.66
CA HIS A 119 -15.15 -5.19 2.66
C HIS A 119 -15.41 -4.54 1.30
N MET A 120 -16.24 -3.51 1.26
CA MET A 120 -16.53 -2.78 0.02
C MET A 120 -15.32 -2.03 -0.51
N LEU A 121 -14.51 -1.41 0.38
CA LEU A 121 -13.28 -0.75 -0.02
C LEU A 121 -12.29 -1.73 -0.68
N SER A 122 -12.13 -2.93 -0.12
CA SER A 122 -11.27 -3.96 -0.68
C SER A 122 -11.72 -4.39 -2.08
N HIS A 123 -13.03 -4.52 -2.29
CA HIS A 123 -13.59 -4.76 -3.63
C HIS A 123 -13.31 -3.62 -4.60
N GLN A 124 -13.50 -2.37 -4.17
CA GLN A 124 -13.27 -1.19 -5.00
C GLN A 124 -11.80 -1.09 -5.40
N VAL A 125 -10.88 -1.18 -4.45
CA VAL A 125 -9.43 -1.15 -4.70
C VAL A 125 -9.02 -2.30 -5.62
N GLY A 126 -9.53 -3.52 -5.38
CA GLY A 126 -9.26 -4.68 -6.23
C GLY A 126 -9.73 -4.47 -7.67
N ASN A 127 -10.95 -3.95 -7.86
CA ASN A 127 -11.50 -3.66 -9.18
C ASN A 127 -10.72 -2.54 -9.89
N SER A 128 -10.43 -1.44 -9.19
CA SER A 128 -9.63 -0.34 -9.74
C SER A 128 -8.24 -0.82 -10.16
N LEU A 129 -7.56 -1.61 -9.33
CA LEU A 129 -6.25 -2.17 -9.67
C LEU A 129 -6.32 -3.05 -10.92
N ALA A 130 -7.32 -3.91 -11.04
CA ALA A 130 -7.49 -4.77 -12.21
C ALA A 130 -7.74 -3.96 -13.51
N VAL A 131 -8.49 -2.86 -13.41
CA VAL A 131 -8.77 -1.97 -14.54
C VAL A 131 -7.56 -1.11 -14.91
N ASP A 132 -6.84 -0.59 -13.92
CA ASP A 132 -5.77 0.39 -14.13
C ASP A 132 -4.42 -0.27 -14.47
N ALA A 133 -4.17 -1.51 -14.04
CA ALA A 133 -2.88 -2.18 -14.24
C ALA A 133 -2.45 -2.30 -15.72
N PRO A 134 -3.31 -2.72 -16.67
CA PRO A 134 -2.93 -2.77 -18.09
C PRO A 134 -2.61 -1.39 -18.66
N ARG A 135 -3.39 -0.38 -18.27
CA ARG A 135 -3.18 1.00 -18.69
C ARG A 135 -1.86 1.55 -18.16
N LEU A 136 -1.55 1.29 -16.89
CA LEU A 136 -0.29 1.69 -16.26
C LEU A 136 0.91 1.01 -16.94
N ALA A 137 0.80 -0.28 -17.25
CA ALA A 137 1.85 -1.01 -17.98
C ALA A 137 2.09 -0.41 -19.38
N HIS A 138 1.02 -0.11 -20.12
CA HIS A 138 1.11 0.52 -21.44
C HIS A 138 1.77 1.90 -21.36
N LEU A 139 1.33 2.77 -20.46
CA LEU A 139 1.89 4.11 -20.29
C LEU A 139 3.37 4.07 -19.86
N THR A 140 3.74 3.11 -19.02
CA THR A 140 5.14 2.91 -18.61
C THR A 140 6.02 2.51 -19.80
N ALA A 141 5.56 1.59 -20.64
CA ALA A 141 6.27 1.16 -21.84
C ALA A 141 6.41 2.30 -22.86
N ASP A 142 5.33 3.04 -23.09
CA ASP A 142 5.32 4.18 -24.01
C ASP A 142 6.24 5.31 -23.53
N ASN A 143 6.25 5.60 -22.22
CA ASN A 143 7.18 6.57 -21.62
C ASN A 143 8.63 6.15 -21.80
N ALA A 144 8.94 4.87 -21.58
CA ALA A 144 10.28 4.33 -21.80
C ALA A 144 10.72 4.44 -23.28
N ARG A 145 9.81 4.14 -24.22
CA ARG A 145 10.04 4.27 -25.67
C ARG A 145 10.34 5.72 -26.05
N GLN A 146 9.47 6.65 -25.65
CA GLN A 146 9.64 8.07 -25.93
C GLN A 146 10.96 8.60 -25.33
N GLY A 147 11.29 8.20 -24.10
CA GLY A 147 12.56 8.54 -23.47
C GLY A 147 13.78 8.03 -24.26
N ALA A 148 13.70 6.83 -24.85
CA ALA A 148 14.77 6.29 -25.69
C ALA A 148 14.90 7.05 -27.03
N GLU A 149 13.77 7.41 -27.66
CA GLU A 149 13.76 8.20 -28.89
C GLU A 149 14.35 9.60 -28.69
N LEU A 150 13.99 10.27 -27.59
CA LEU A 150 14.55 11.57 -27.24
C LEU A 150 16.05 11.50 -27.03
N ARG A 151 16.55 10.48 -26.31
CA ARG A 151 17.99 10.25 -26.15
C ARG A 151 18.69 10.02 -27.49
N LYS A 152 18.10 9.22 -28.37
CA LYS A 152 18.66 8.98 -29.71
C LYS A 152 18.76 10.27 -30.53
N ARG A 153 17.69 11.08 -30.55
CA ARG A 153 17.68 12.37 -31.25
C ARG A 153 18.69 13.35 -30.67
N ALA A 154 18.83 13.40 -29.34
CA ALA A 154 19.82 14.25 -28.69
C ALA A 154 21.26 13.89 -29.10
N ILE A 155 21.58 12.58 -29.14
CA ILE A 155 22.89 12.10 -29.62
C ILE A 155 23.11 12.46 -31.09
N GLN A 156 22.10 12.25 -31.94
CA GLN A 156 22.17 12.60 -33.37
C GLN A 156 22.44 14.09 -33.57
N HIS A 157 21.66 14.96 -32.92
CA HIS A 157 21.84 16.41 -33.03
C HIS A 157 23.18 16.88 -32.46
N ALA A 158 23.67 16.30 -31.36
CA ALA A 158 25.00 16.60 -30.84
C ALA A 158 26.08 16.25 -31.87
N GLY A 159 25.99 15.08 -32.51
CA GLY A 159 26.91 14.67 -33.58
C GLY A 159 26.83 15.56 -34.82
N GLU A 160 25.63 15.99 -35.23
CA GLU A 160 25.43 16.94 -36.33
C GLU A 160 26.08 18.29 -36.04
N LEU A 161 25.89 18.82 -34.82
CA LEU A 161 26.49 20.09 -34.39
C LEU A 161 28.01 20.01 -34.36
N ASP A 162 28.59 18.92 -33.85
CA ASP A 162 30.04 18.74 -33.83
C ASP A 162 30.61 18.60 -35.25
N ALA A 163 29.93 17.88 -36.14
CA ALA A 163 30.35 17.77 -37.54
C ALA A 163 30.29 19.12 -38.28
N LEU A 164 29.28 19.96 -37.99
CA LEU A 164 29.18 21.32 -38.54
C LEU A 164 30.28 22.23 -37.99
N ARG A 165 30.58 22.15 -36.69
CA ARG A 165 31.68 22.89 -36.06
C ARG A 165 33.03 22.56 -36.69
N SER A 166 33.32 21.28 -36.91
CA SER A 166 34.57 20.86 -37.56
C SER A 166 34.69 21.42 -38.98
N ARG A 167 33.63 21.34 -39.79
CA ARG A 167 33.63 21.89 -41.16
C ARG A 167 33.84 23.41 -41.20
N LEU A 168 33.24 24.15 -40.28
CA LEU A 168 33.43 25.59 -40.17
C LEU A 168 34.88 25.95 -39.78
N ALA A 169 35.49 25.17 -38.88
CA ALA A 169 36.89 25.36 -38.50
C ALA A 169 37.85 25.08 -39.68
N GLU A 170 37.59 24.03 -40.46
CA GLU A 170 38.37 23.72 -41.67
C GLU A 170 38.23 24.81 -42.75
N ALA A 171 37.01 25.31 -42.99
CA ALA A 171 36.76 26.38 -43.96
C ALA A 171 37.37 27.73 -43.53
N GLY A 172 37.42 28.01 -42.22
CA GLY A 172 38.06 29.21 -41.66
C GLY A 172 39.59 29.18 -41.66
N HIS A 173 40.20 28.01 -41.92
CA HIS A 173 41.65 27.84 -42.03
C HIS A 173 42.15 27.81 -43.50
N ALA A 174 41.26 28.04 -44.47
CA ALA A 174 41.66 28.14 -45.87
C ALA A 174 42.64 29.34 -46.05
N PRO A 175 43.88 29.11 -46.51
CA PRO A 175 44.84 30.19 -46.69
C PRO A 175 44.31 31.14 -47.76
N SER A 176 44.30 32.44 -47.46
CA SER A 176 44.10 33.48 -48.47
C SER A 176 45.10 33.26 -49.60
N LEU A 177 44.58 32.89 -50.78
CA LEU A 177 45.36 32.73 -52.00
C LEU A 177 46.07 34.06 -52.34
N PRO A 178 47.29 33.98 -52.88
CA PRO A 178 48.27 35.07 -52.92
C PRO A 178 47.84 36.29 -53.75
#